data_AF-A0A0F9TS03-F1
#
_entry.id   AF-A0A0F9TS03-F1
#
_cell.length_a   1.000
_cell.length_b   1.000
_cell.length_c   1.000
_cell.angle_alpha   90.00
_cell.angle_beta   90.00
_cell.angle_gamma   90.00
#
_symmetry.space_group_name_H-M   'P 1'
#
loop_
_entity.id
_entity.type
_entity.pdbx_description
1 polymer ?
#
loop_
_entity_poly.entity_id
_entity_poly.type
_entity_poly.pdbx_seq_one_letter_code
_entity_poly.pdbx_strand_id
1 'polypeptide(L)'
;MKTLSISDGGHRYLLMVKEDASLPALPRQEILPHMKFINWWRSECQKMDIPYVYRVAEPQGIRIVQSLLKKHSLSDLQELGTHFLLDHGDRLRSDPRHFSIFASLVPTMQKELKRG
;
A
#
# COMPACT_ATOMS: atom_id res chain seq x y z
N MET A 1 25.46 -27.40 3.41
CA MET A 1 25.50 -26.28 4.38
C MET A 1 24.66 -25.14 3.84
N LYS A 2 23.90 -24.42 4.67
CA LYS A 2 23.12 -23.23 4.25
C LYS A 2 23.52 -22.02 5.08
N THR A 3 23.60 -20.84 4.46
CA THR A 3 23.95 -19.59 5.13
C THR A 3 22.70 -18.76 5.33
N LEU A 4 22.41 -18.37 6.59
CA LEU A 4 21.33 -17.43 6.91
C LEU A 4 21.91 -16.05 7.17
N SER A 5 21.33 -15.02 6.56
CA SER A 5 21.59 -13.63 6.90
C SER A 5 20.56 -13.15 7.92
N ILE A 6 21.01 -12.80 9.12
CA ILE A 6 20.19 -12.18 10.16
C ILE A 6 20.55 -10.70 10.26
N SER A 7 19.54 -9.84 10.43
CA SER A 7 19.74 -8.41 10.67
C SER A 7 19.05 -8.02 11.97
N ASP A 8 19.79 -7.41 12.89
CA ASP A 8 19.24 -6.86 14.14
C ASP A 8 19.86 -5.48 14.42
N GLY A 9 19.02 -4.47 14.63
CA GLY A 9 19.45 -3.12 15.03
C GLY A 9 20.58 -2.50 14.19
N GLY A 10 20.65 -2.79 12.88
CA GLY A 10 21.70 -2.27 11.97
C GLY A 10 22.93 -3.19 11.79
N HIS A 11 23.02 -4.28 12.53
CA HIS A 11 24.09 -5.27 12.40
C HIS A 11 23.62 -6.45 11.55
N ARG A 12 24.51 -6.94 10.67
CA ARG A 12 24.27 -8.12 9.83
C ARG A 12 25.15 -9.28 10.30
N TYR A 13 24.53 -10.42 10.52
CA TYR A 13 25.18 -11.67 10.91
C TYR A 13 24.95 -12.72 9.83
N LEU A 14 26.00 -13.50 9.52
CA LEU A 14 25.92 -14.67 8.66
C LEU A 14 26.10 -15.91 9.52
N LEU A 15 25.05 -16.70 9.64
CA LEU A 15 25.07 -17.96 10.39
C LEU A 15 25.20 -19.12 9.40
N MET A 16 26.21 -19.96 9.62
CA MET A 16 26.34 -21.24 8.94
C MET A 16 25.48 -22.26 9.66
N VAL A 17 24.49 -22.79 8.95
CA VAL A 17 23.57 -23.78 9.47
C VAL A 17 23.79 -25.10 8.72
N LYS A 18 23.84 -26.20 9.46
CA LYS A 18 23.89 -27.56 8.88
C LYS A 18 22.61 -27.83 8.08
N GLU A 19 22.74 -28.63 7.02
CA GLU A 19 21.63 -28.88 6.07
C GLU A 19 20.42 -29.61 6.68
N ASP A 20 20.66 -30.35 7.75
CA ASP A 20 19.72 -31.16 8.51
C ASP A 20 19.07 -30.40 9.67
N ALA A 21 19.46 -29.16 9.94
CA ALA A 21 18.90 -28.38 11.02
C ALA A 21 17.44 -27.99 10.69
N SER A 22 16.50 -28.47 11.49
CA SER A 22 15.10 -28.02 11.47
C SER A 22 15.02 -26.59 12.00
N LEU A 23 14.98 -25.62 11.10
CA LEU A 23 14.77 -24.21 11.46
C LEU A 23 13.28 -23.96 11.74
N PRO A 24 12.94 -23.18 12.78
CA PRO A 24 11.57 -22.74 12.97
C PRO A 24 11.13 -21.91 11.76
N ALA A 25 9.85 -21.99 11.40
CA ALA A 25 9.28 -21.14 10.37
C ALA A 25 9.54 -19.68 10.76
N LEU A 26 10.14 -18.90 9.84
CA LEU A 26 10.34 -17.48 10.07
C LEU A 26 8.98 -16.84 10.41
N PRO A 27 8.91 -15.94 11.40
CA PRO A 27 7.69 -15.21 11.65
C PRO A 27 7.26 -14.54 10.36
N ARG A 28 6.02 -14.80 9.93
CA ARG A 28 5.46 -14.17 8.72
C ARG A 28 5.53 -12.67 8.96
N GLN A 29 6.34 -11.97 8.17
CA GLN A 29 6.36 -10.51 8.21
C GLN A 29 4.96 -10.03 7.82
N GLU A 30 4.22 -9.53 8.80
CA GLU A 30 2.89 -9.00 8.55
C GLU A 30 3.03 -7.66 7.82
N ILE A 31 2.50 -7.60 6.59
CA ILE A 31 2.51 -6.37 5.81
C ILE A 31 1.63 -5.33 6.51
N LEU A 32 2.19 -4.15 6.79
CA LEU A 32 1.47 -3.06 7.45
C LEU A 32 0.22 -2.64 6.64
N PRO A 33 -0.90 -2.24 7.29
CA PRO A 33 -2.15 -1.92 6.59
C PRO A 33 -2.03 -0.87 5.48
N HIS A 34 -1.23 0.17 5.69
CA HIS A 34 -1.00 1.20 4.66
C HIS A 34 -0.23 0.65 3.46
N MET A 35 0.69 -0.30 3.67
CA MET A 35 1.40 -0.99 2.59
C MET A 35 0.46 -1.94 1.85
N LYS A 36 -0.45 -2.62 2.55
CA LYS A 36 -1.52 -3.43 1.92
C LYS A 36 -2.37 -2.55 0.99
N PHE A 37 -2.79 -1.36 1.45
CA PHE A 37 -3.57 -0.42 0.64
C PHE A 37 -2.79 0.10 -0.58
N ILE A 38 -1.53 0.51 -0.41
CA ILE A 38 -0.70 1.04 -1.52
C ILE A 38 -0.46 -0.04 -2.58
N ASN A 39 -0.18 -1.28 -2.17
CA ASN A 39 0.00 -2.40 -3.09
C ASN A 39 -1.29 -2.73 -3.84
N TRP A 40 -2.43 -2.69 -3.15
CA TRP A 40 -3.75 -2.83 -3.77
C TRP A 40 -3.99 -1.72 -4.79
N TRP A 41 -3.81 -0.46 -4.40
CA TRP A 41 -4.01 0.72 -5.25
C TRP A 41 -3.21 0.63 -6.55
N ARG A 42 -1.93 0.24 -6.43
CA ARG A 42 -1.04 0.05 -7.58
C ARG A 42 -1.55 -1.04 -8.51
N SER A 43 -2.04 -2.14 -7.96
CA SER A 43 -2.62 -3.25 -8.73
C SER A 43 -3.86 -2.80 -9.49
N GLU A 44 -4.73 -2.00 -8.87
CA GLU A 44 -5.91 -1.43 -9.54
C GLU A 44 -5.52 -0.43 -10.64
N CYS A 45 -4.54 0.46 -10.39
CA CYS A 45 -4.02 1.36 -11.41
C CYS A 45 -3.48 0.58 -12.63
N GLN A 46 -2.76 -0.53 -12.38
CA GLN A 46 -2.24 -1.38 -13.45
C GLN A 46 -3.35 -2.03 -14.27
N LYS A 47 -4.42 -2.55 -13.63
CA LYS A 47 -5.57 -3.15 -14.33
C LYS A 47 -6.28 -2.14 -15.24
N MET A 48 -6.30 -0.87 -14.84
CA MET A 48 -7.00 0.21 -15.53
C MET A 48 -6.11 1.01 -16.49
N ASP A 49 -4.85 0.59 -16.70
CA ASP A 49 -3.86 1.33 -17.49
C ASP A 49 -3.73 2.80 -17.04
N ILE A 50 -3.61 2.99 -15.74
CA ILE A 50 -3.33 4.28 -15.11
C ILE A 50 -1.85 4.29 -14.70
N PRO A 51 -1.02 5.20 -15.24
CA PRO A 51 0.40 5.29 -14.89
C PRO A 51 0.60 5.51 -13.38
N TYR A 52 1.43 4.68 -12.75
CA TYR A 52 1.77 4.80 -11.33
C TYR A 52 3.23 5.23 -11.14
N VAL A 53 3.46 6.54 -10.96
CA VAL A 53 4.81 7.09 -10.79
C VAL A 53 5.24 7.02 -9.33
N TYR A 54 5.94 5.95 -8.96
CA TYR A 54 6.43 5.67 -7.60
C TYR A 54 7.05 6.88 -6.88
N ARG A 55 7.93 7.61 -7.57
CA ARG A 55 8.67 8.76 -7.00
C ARG A 55 7.78 9.92 -6.60
N VAL A 56 6.56 10.00 -7.17
CA VAL A 56 5.58 11.04 -6.84
C VAL A 56 4.52 10.49 -5.89
N ALA A 57 4.00 9.30 -6.17
CA ALA A 57 2.89 8.73 -5.43
C ALA A 57 3.28 8.31 -4.00
N GLU A 58 4.38 7.61 -3.79
CA GLU A 58 4.65 6.94 -2.50
C GLU A 58 5.18 7.84 -1.37
N PRO A 59 6.13 8.77 -1.59
CA PRO A 59 6.71 9.56 -0.50
C PRO A 59 5.67 10.34 0.31
N GLN A 60 4.67 10.92 -0.37
CA GLN A 60 3.53 11.58 0.27
C GLN A 60 2.38 10.61 0.52
N GLY A 61 2.17 9.64 -0.37
CA GLY A 61 1.10 8.65 -0.28
C GLY A 61 1.13 7.82 0.98
N ILE A 62 2.30 7.39 1.44
CA ILE A 62 2.43 6.61 2.69
C ILE A 62 1.85 7.39 3.87
N ARG A 63 2.22 8.66 4.03
CA ARG A 63 1.74 9.51 5.13
C ARG A 63 0.24 9.79 5.02
N ILE A 64 -0.24 10.03 3.81
CA ILE A 64 -1.66 10.29 3.54
C ILE A 64 -2.50 9.05 3.89
N VAL A 65 -2.11 7.88 3.39
CA VAL A 65 -2.80 6.61 3.62
C VAL A 65 -2.79 6.26 5.12
N GLN A 66 -1.67 6.44 5.80
CA GLN A 66 -1.60 6.28 7.26
C GLN A 66 -2.58 7.21 7.99
N SER A 67 -2.71 8.46 7.54
CA SER A 67 -3.66 9.41 8.12
C SER A 67 -5.12 9.02 7.85
N LEU A 68 -5.42 8.51 6.66
CA LEU A 68 -6.76 8.05 6.29
C LEU A 68 -7.16 6.81 7.10
N LEU A 69 -6.24 5.86 7.29
CA LEU A 69 -6.47 4.65 8.09
C LEU A 69 -6.70 4.90 9.58
N LYS A 70 -6.46 6.13 10.09
CA LYS A 70 -6.89 6.51 11.45
C LYS A 70 -8.39 6.72 11.56
N LYS A 71 -9.08 6.96 10.44
CA LYS A 71 -10.50 7.32 10.37
C LYS A 71 -11.35 6.30 9.61
N HIS A 72 -10.71 5.42 8.86
CA HIS A 72 -11.37 4.49 7.93
C HIS A 72 -10.75 3.10 8.07
N SER A 73 -11.56 2.06 7.93
CA SER A 73 -11.05 0.70 7.82
C SER A 73 -10.29 0.53 6.49
N LEU A 74 -9.44 -0.50 6.38
CA LEU A 74 -8.78 -0.82 5.12
C LEU A 74 -9.82 -1.11 4.01
N SER A 75 -10.90 -1.81 4.37
CA SER A 75 -11.98 -2.13 3.44
C SER A 75 -12.69 -0.87 2.94
N ASP A 76 -13.00 0.07 3.84
CA ASP A 76 -13.68 1.32 3.49
C ASP A 76 -12.82 2.16 2.53
N LEU A 77 -11.51 2.21 2.75
CA LEU A 77 -10.60 2.92 1.85
C LEU A 77 -10.50 2.23 0.49
N GLN A 78 -10.56 0.91 0.42
CA GLN A 78 -10.56 0.18 -0.85
C GLN A 78 -11.86 0.42 -1.63
N GLU A 79 -13.00 0.48 -0.95
CA GLU A 79 -14.28 0.82 -1.57
C GLU A 79 -14.26 2.25 -2.11
N LEU A 80 -13.86 3.24 -1.29
CA LEU A 80 -13.69 4.62 -1.71
C LEU A 80 -12.67 4.76 -2.86
N GLY A 81 -11.57 4.02 -2.79
CA GLY A 81 -10.56 4.00 -3.84
C GLY A 81 -11.08 3.42 -5.15
N THR A 82 -11.92 2.38 -5.07
CA THR A 82 -12.55 1.79 -6.26
C THR A 82 -13.46 2.80 -6.95
N HIS A 83 -14.35 3.44 -6.18
CA HIS A 83 -15.21 4.51 -6.69
C HIS A 83 -14.39 5.65 -7.31
N PHE A 84 -13.35 6.08 -6.61
CA PHE A 84 -12.45 7.12 -7.10
C PHE A 84 -11.78 6.76 -8.43
N LEU A 85 -11.25 5.55 -8.57
CA LEU A 85 -10.53 5.14 -9.78
C LEU A 85 -11.48 5.05 -10.99
N LEU A 86 -12.74 4.67 -10.78
CA LEU A 86 -13.76 4.66 -11.81
C LEU A 86 -14.12 6.09 -12.29
N ASP A 87 -14.32 7.02 -11.35
CA ASP A 87 -14.78 8.37 -11.68
C ASP A 87 -13.65 9.34 -12.09
N HIS A 88 -12.44 9.08 -11.60
CA HIS A 88 -11.30 9.99 -11.71
C HIS A 88 -10.03 9.36 -12.28
N GLY A 89 -10.13 8.16 -12.87
CA GLY A 89 -9.00 7.48 -13.51
C GLY A 89 -8.32 8.33 -14.59
N ASP A 90 -9.09 9.04 -15.43
CA ASP A 90 -8.56 9.93 -16.46
C ASP A 90 -7.73 11.07 -15.87
N ARG A 91 -8.16 11.63 -14.74
CA ARG A 91 -7.40 12.68 -14.04
C ARG A 91 -6.04 12.16 -13.62
N LEU A 92 -5.95 10.93 -13.12
CA LEU A 92 -4.68 10.32 -12.70
C LEU A 92 -3.73 10.04 -13.87
N ARG A 93 -4.24 9.84 -15.09
CA ARG A 93 -3.40 9.72 -16.29
C ARG A 93 -2.68 11.02 -16.61
N SER A 94 -3.28 12.17 -16.26
CA SER A 94 -2.69 13.50 -16.45
C SER A 94 -1.91 14.04 -15.24
N ASP A 95 -2.24 13.59 -14.03
CA ASP A 95 -1.65 14.08 -12.77
C ASP A 95 -1.21 12.91 -11.87
N PRO A 96 0.11 12.70 -11.70
CA PRO A 96 0.66 11.55 -10.97
C PRO A 96 0.53 11.67 -9.43
N ARG A 97 -0.16 12.69 -8.90
CA ARG A 97 -0.34 12.90 -7.45
C ARG A 97 -1.52 12.10 -6.87
N HIS A 98 -1.54 10.78 -7.11
CA HIS A 98 -2.65 9.88 -6.80
C HIS A 98 -3.28 10.12 -5.42
N PHE A 99 -2.51 9.94 -4.35
CA PHE A 99 -3.05 9.95 -3.00
C PHE A 99 -3.45 11.34 -2.51
N SER A 100 -2.82 12.41 -3.01
CA SER A 100 -3.20 13.78 -2.68
C SER A 100 -4.56 14.13 -3.29
N ILE A 101 -4.78 13.75 -4.55
CA ILE A 101 -6.07 13.95 -5.23
C ILE A 101 -7.13 13.09 -4.55
N PHE A 102 -6.85 11.80 -4.32
CA PHE A 102 -7.76 10.89 -3.64
C PHE A 102 -8.19 11.42 -2.27
N ALA A 103 -7.24 11.79 -1.40
CA ALA A 103 -7.54 12.27 -0.05
C ALA A 103 -8.37 13.56 -0.05
N SER A 104 -8.21 14.43 -1.06
CA SER A 104 -9.01 15.64 -1.19
C SER A 104 -10.48 15.37 -1.50
N LEU A 105 -10.79 14.22 -2.10
CA LEU A 105 -12.13 13.85 -2.54
C LEU A 105 -12.84 12.86 -1.62
N VAL A 106 -12.12 12.22 -0.69
CA VAL A 106 -12.71 11.30 0.31
C VAL A 106 -13.94 11.88 1.02
N PRO A 107 -13.93 13.12 1.56
CA PRO A 107 -15.11 13.66 2.24
C PRO A 107 -16.34 13.82 1.35
N THR A 108 -16.14 14.07 0.06
CA THR A 108 -17.22 14.21 -0.93
C THR A 108 -17.79 12.83 -1.28
N MET A 109 -16.94 11.88 -1.64
CA MET A 109 -17.35 10.50 -1.96
C MET A 109 -18.10 9.83 -0.80
N GLN A 110 -17.68 10.09 0.44
CA GLN A 110 -18.39 9.59 1.62
C GLN A 110 -19.81 10.15 1.78
N LYS A 111 -20.09 11.36 1.29
CA LYS A 111 -21.45 11.93 1.31
C LYS A 111 -22.30 11.34 0.19
N GLU A 112 -21.71 11.04 -0.96
CA GLU A 112 -22.37 10.45 -2.12
C GLU A 112 -22.79 9.00 -1.82
N LEU A 113 -21.88 8.19 -1.26
CA LEU A 113 -22.14 6.80 -0.86
C LEU A 113 -23.19 6.65 0.25
N LYS A 114 -23.45 7.69 1.05
CA LYS A 114 -24.51 7.68 2.08
C LYS A 114 -25.89 8.07 1.54
N ARG A 115 -25.96 8.55 0.29
CA ARG A 115 -27.18 9.03 -0.35
C ARG A 115 -27.73 8.08 -1.41
N GLY A 116 -26.89 7.18 -1.95
CA GLY A 116 -27.29 6.06 -2.79
C GLY A 116 -27.71 4.87 -1.95
#